data_AF-A0AAN7D9F3-F1
#
_entry.id   AF-A0AAN7D9F3-F1
#
_cell.length_a   1.000
_cell.length_b   1.000
_cell.length_c   1.000
_cell.angle_alpha   90.00
_cell.angle_beta   90.00
_cell.angle_gamma   90.00
#
_symmetry.space_group_name_H-M   'P 1'
#
loop_
_entity.id
_entity.type
_entity.pdbx_description
1 polymer ?
#
loop_
_entity_poly.entity_id
_entity_poly.type
_entity_poly.pdbx_seq_one_letter_code
_entity_poly.pdbx_strand_id
1 'polypeptide(L)'
;MFPRSAFVVSKHCAIICLKPGLELTNTVISRDERCITASVKDAHQVICQVANVYMPAQAASRHAFLPEPMSMPFWSDMLDFQWILLGDFNIHLHDAGEARGPKIKPFIEWLNTHFLNCFPRGTMTLPRAGSIIDYIFAPPRMATRVLNAQLHHIPPA
;
A
#
# COMPACT_ATOMS: atom_id res chain seq x y z
N MET A 1 15.11 13.69 10.84
CA MET A 1 15.46 12.72 9.78
C MET A 1 16.26 11.59 10.43
N PHE A 2 15.94 10.32 10.17
CA PHE A 2 16.57 9.18 10.86
C PHE A 2 18.02 8.99 10.36
N PRO A 3 19.05 9.09 11.21
CA PRO A 3 20.44 8.97 10.76
C PRO A 3 20.72 7.55 10.24
N ARG A 4 21.45 7.46 9.12
CA ARG A 4 21.82 6.18 8.45
C ARG A 4 20.64 5.35 7.95
N SER A 5 19.57 6.01 7.51
CA SER A 5 18.42 5.38 6.85
C SER A 5 18.37 5.74 5.37
N ALA A 6 17.87 4.83 4.53
CA ALA A 6 17.45 5.15 3.17
C ALA A 6 15.97 5.56 3.20
N PHE A 7 15.58 6.61 2.48
CA PHE A 7 14.20 7.06 2.47
C PHE A 7 13.81 7.65 1.12
N VAL A 8 12.51 7.55 0.81
CA VAL A 8 11.85 8.23 -0.29
C VAL A 8 10.61 8.87 0.28
N VAL A 9 10.43 10.17 0.04
CA VAL A 9 9.35 10.96 0.62
C VAL A 9 8.71 11.80 -0.48
N SER A 10 7.39 11.87 -0.44
CA SER A 10 6.59 12.78 -1.24
C SER A 10 5.71 13.62 -0.31
N LYS A 11 4.88 14.51 -0.86
CA LYS A 11 3.90 15.25 -0.07
C LYS A 11 2.96 14.37 0.78
N HIS A 12 2.61 13.18 0.29
CA HIS A 12 1.56 12.34 0.89
C HIS A 12 2.07 11.03 1.48
N CYS A 13 3.21 10.53 0.99
CA CYS A 13 3.71 9.20 1.35
C CYS A 13 5.17 9.27 1.74
N ALA A 14 5.61 8.27 2.50
CA ALA A 14 7.02 8.02 2.75
C ALA A 14 7.28 6.52 2.78
N ILE A 15 8.46 6.11 2.31
CA ILE A 15 9.05 4.80 2.57
C ILE A 15 10.38 5.07 3.26
N ILE A 16 10.55 4.54 4.47
CA ILE A 16 11.75 4.73 5.28
C ILE A 16 12.32 3.36 5.62
N CYS A 17 13.55 3.10 5.16
CA CYS A 17 14.29 1.89 5.47
C CYS A 17 15.23 2.16 6.65
N LEU A 18 14.87 1.65 7.82
CA LEU A 18 15.62 1.86 9.07
C LEU A 18 16.72 0.82 9.29
N LYS A 19 16.70 -0.31 8.58
CA LYS A 19 17.65 -1.39 8.76
C LYS A 19 18.97 -1.09 8.03
N PRO A 20 20.11 -0.95 8.74
CA PRO A 20 21.39 -0.78 8.08
C PRO A 20 21.71 -1.97 7.16
N GLY A 21 22.34 -1.67 6.02
CA GLY A 21 22.67 -2.67 5.00
C GLY A 21 21.54 -2.96 4.00
N LEU A 22 20.33 -2.44 4.25
CA LEU A 22 19.28 -2.41 3.24
C LEU A 22 19.23 -1.05 2.54
N GLU A 23 18.97 -1.10 1.24
CA GLU A 23 18.87 0.07 0.37
C GLU A 23 17.50 0.13 -0.30
N LEU A 24 17.07 1.35 -0.62
CA LEU A 24 15.92 1.60 -1.49
C LEU A 24 16.44 1.98 -2.88
N THR A 25 16.03 1.22 -3.89
CA THR A 25 16.43 1.40 -5.30
C THR A 25 15.21 1.37 -6.21
N ASN A 26 15.36 1.74 -7.49
CA ASN A 26 14.29 1.72 -8.50
C ASN A 26 13.01 2.40 -8.01
N THR A 27 13.16 3.62 -7.48
CA THR A 27 12.08 4.32 -6.80
C THR A 27 11.23 5.09 -7.80
N VAL A 28 9.91 4.98 -7.72
CA VAL A 28 8.97 5.76 -8.54
C VAL A 28 8.00 6.49 -7.63
N ILE A 29 7.70 7.75 -7.96
CA ILE A 29 6.69 8.56 -7.29
C ILE A 29 5.64 8.93 -8.35
N SER A 30 4.36 8.71 -8.04
CA SER A 30 3.27 9.14 -8.93
C SER A 30 3.25 10.67 -9.07
N ARG A 31 2.68 11.16 -10.17
CA ARG A 31 2.63 12.60 -10.46
C ARG A 31 1.91 13.41 -9.37
N ASP A 32 0.88 12.81 -8.78
CA ASP A 32 0.09 13.40 -7.71
C ASP A 32 0.69 13.15 -6.31
N GLU A 33 1.87 12.55 -6.25
CA GLU A 33 2.65 12.29 -5.04
C GLU A 33 1.99 11.31 -4.06
N ARG A 34 0.94 10.60 -4.47
CA ARG A 34 0.13 9.70 -3.63
C ARG A 34 0.53 8.24 -3.69
N CYS A 35 1.45 7.87 -4.57
CA CYS A 35 2.03 6.54 -4.62
C CYS A 35 3.55 6.66 -4.65
N ILE A 36 4.23 5.87 -3.81
CA ILE A 36 5.66 5.65 -3.89
C ILE A 36 5.88 4.16 -4.07
N THR A 37 6.72 3.78 -5.03
CA THR A 37 7.27 2.43 -5.12
C THR A 37 8.76 2.44 -4.89
N ALA A 38 9.29 1.35 -4.35
CA ALA A 38 10.72 1.13 -4.18
C ALA A 38 11.06 -0.36 -4.15
N SER A 39 12.19 -0.73 -4.73
CA SER A 39 12.83 -2.03 -4.50
C SER A 39 13.64 -1.98 -3.20
N VAL A 40 13.39 -2.93 -2.31
CA VAL A 40 14.19 -3.16 -1.11
C VAL A 40 15.30 -4.13 -1.45
N LYS A 41 16.53 -3.66 -1.39
CA LYS A 41 17.72 -4.39 -1.80
C LYS A 41 18.64 -4.63 -0.61
N ASP A 42 19.17 -5.83 -0.52
CA ASP A 42 20.37 -6.16 0.26
C ASP A 42 21.58 -6.17 -0.69
N ALA A 43 22.81 -6.19 -0.16
CA ALA A 43 24.08 -5.99 -0.89
C ALA A 43 24.14 -6.61 -2.30
N HIS A 44 23.51 -7.78 -2.51
CA HIS A 44 23.56 -8.51 -3.77
C HIS A 44 22.20 -8.76 -4.45
N GLN A 45 21.06 -8.54 -3.78
CA GLN A 45 19.75 -8.98 -4.32
C GLN A 45 18.58 -8.10 -3.88
N VAL A 46 17.59 -7.96 -4.77
CA VAL A 46 16.29 -7.39 -4.42
C VAL A 46 15.52 -8.42 -3.62
N ILE A 47 15.14 -8.08 -2.39
CA ILE A 47 14.40 -8.96 -1.48
C ILE A 47 12.91 -8.85 -1.76
N CYS A 48 12.41 -7.64 -1.92
CA CYS A 48 11.02 -7.36 -2.24
C CYS A 48 10.88 -5.98 -2.88
N GLN A 49 9.69 -5.71 -3.39
CA GLN A 49 9.25 -4.39 -3.81
C GLN A 49 8.16 -3.91 -2.86
N VAL A 50 8.11 -2.61 -2.60
CA VAL A 50 7.12 -1.99 -1.73
C VAL A 50 6.39 -0.92 -2.53
N ALA A 51 5.07 -0.92 -2.47
CA ALA A 51 4.21 0.18 -2.90
C ALA A 51 3.51 0.75 -1.68
N ASN A 52 3.71 2.05 -1.42
CA ASN A 52 2.97 2.80 -0.42
C ASN A 52 1.99 3.75 -1.12
N VAL A 53 0.70 3.64 -0.80
CA VAL A 53 -0.40 4.36 -1.46
C VAL A 53 -1.16 5.20 -0.44
N TYR A 54 -1.47 6.44 -0.81
CA TYR A 54 -2.36 7.36 -0.08
C TYR A 54 -3.50 7.83 -0.98
N MET A 55 -4.60 7.08 -1.00
CA MET A 55 -5.79 7.46 -1.77
C MET A 55 -6.44 8.72 -1.17
N PRO A 56 -7.05 9.59 -1.99
CA PRO A 56 -7.75 10.77 -1.49
C PRO A 56 -8.86 10.46 -0.46
N ALA A 57 -9.01 11.30 0.57
CA ALA A 57 -10.11 11.13 1.54
C ALA A 57 -11.50 11.44 0.96
N GLN A 58 -11.58 12.29 -0.07
CA GLN A 58 -12.83 12.67 -0.72
C GLN A 58 -13.20 11.67 -1.81
N ALA A 59 -14.44 11.17 -1.79
CA ALA A 59 -14.90 10.14 -2.73
C ALA A 59 -14.77 10.55 -4.21
N ALA A 60 -15.11 11.81 -4.55
CA ALA A 60 -14.96 12.32 -5.92
C ALA A 60 -13.50 12.27 -6.40
N SER A 61 -12.57 12.66 -5.52
CA SER A 61 -11.14 12.63 -5.80
C SER A 61 -10.60 11.19 -5.87
N ARG A 62 -11.10 10.25 -5.05
CA ARG A 62 -10.75 8.82 -5.17
C ARG A 62 -11.15 8.25 -6.52
N HIS A 63 -12.34 8.60 -6.99
CA HIS A 63 -12.84 8.15 -8.27
C HIS A 63 -12.01 8.64 -9.46
N ALA A 64 -11.45 9.85 -9.36
CA ALA A 64 -10.53 10.39 -10.36
C ALA A 64 -9.12 9.80 -10.22
N PHE A 65 -8.72 9.48 -8.98
CA PHE A 65 -7.46 8.82 -8.66
C PHE A 65 -7.45 7.44 -9.31
N LEU A 66 -8.29 6.49 -8.90
CA LEU A 66 -8.19 5.05 -9.23
C LEU A 66 -7.85 4.64 -10.68
N PRO A 67 -8.38 5.29 -11.73
CA PRO A 67 -7.95 5.01 -13.11
C PRO A 67 -6.45 5.26 -13.35
N GLU A 68 -5.86 6.28 -12.71
CA GLU A 68 -4.47 6.69 -12.88
C GLU A 68 -3.48 5.70 -12.24
N PRO A 69 -3.61 5.28 -10.96
CA PRO A 69 -2.87 4.17 -10.41
C PRO A 69 -3.00 2.95 -11.30
N MET A 70 -4.19 2.46 -11.65
CA MET A 70 -4.29 1.25 -12.48
C MET A 70 -3.65 1.37 -13.88
N SER A 71 -3.29 2.58 -14.32
CA SER A 71 -2.52 2.84 -15.54
C SER A 71 -1.00 2.91 -15.34
N MET A 72 -0.52 2.92 -14.09
CA MET A 72 0.92 2.97 -13.81
C MET A 72 1.61 1.63 -14.12
N PRO A 73 2.81 1.65 -14.73
CA PRO A 73 3.49 0.44 -15.20
C PRO A 73 3.76 -0.58 -14.09
N PHE A 74 3.92 -0.13 -12.85
CA PHE A 74 4.23 -1.02 -11.75
C PHE A 74 3.09 -1.98 -11.40
N TRP A 75 1.83 -1.69 -11.75
CA TRP A 75 0.72 -2.60 -11.47
C TRP A 75 0.73 -3.83 -12.37
N SER A 76 1.25 -3.72 -13.60
CA SER A 76 1.56 -4.90 -14.42
C SER A 76 2.76 -5.66 -13.84
N ASP A 77 3.82 -4.95 -13.44
CA ASP A 77 5.02 -5.57 -12.87
C ASP A 77 4.76 -6.23 -11.50
N MET A 78 3.68 -5.83 -10.82
CA MET A 78 3.26 -6.38 -9.53
C MET A 78 3.03 -7.88 -9.55
N LEU A 79 2.69 -8.43 -10.71
CA LEU A 79 2.41 -9.86 -10.89
C LEU A 79 3.68 -10.71 -10.95
N ASP A 80 4.82 -10.13 -11.31
CA ASP A 80 6.06 -10.87 -11.56
C ASP A 80 7.03 -10.85 -10.37
N PHE A 81 6.88 -9.89 -9.45
CA PHE A 81 7.81 -9.71 -8.33
C PHE A 81 7.18 -9.84 -6.94
N GLN A 82 8.02 -10.00 -5.92
CA GLN A 82 7.59 -10.07 -4.52
C GLN A 82 7.21 -8.68 -4.00
N TRP A 83 5.95 -8.28 -4.22
CA TRP A 83 5.43 -6.98 -3.80
C TRP A 83 4.74 -7.00 -2.43
N ILE A 84 4.95 -5.93 -1.68
CA ILE A 84 4.12 -5.55 -0.53
C ILE A 84 3.43 -4.25 -0.91
N LEU A 85 2.12 -4.30 -1.09
CA LEU A 85 1.29 -3.13 -1.36
C LEU A 85 0.61 -2.71 -0.05
N LEU A 86 0.79 -1.47 0.38
CA LEU A 86 0.22 -0.99 1.64
C LEU A 86 -0.13 0.50 1.59
N GLY A 87 -0.83 0.96 2.61
CA GLY A 87 -1.08 2.37 2.85
C GLY A 87 -2.54 2.65 3.23
N ASP A 88 -2.94 3.91 3.10
CA ASP A 88 -4.29 4.39 3.39
C ASP A 88 -5.09 4.48 2.08
N PHE A 89 -6.10 3.63 1.96
CA PHE A 89 -6.94 3.53 0.79
C PHE A 89 -8.17 4.43 0.89
N ASN A 90 -8.45 5.03 2.06
CA ASN A 90 -9.63 5.85 2.32
C ASN A 90 -10.95 5.21 1.83
N ILE A 91 -11.01 3.87 1.82
CA ILE A 91 -12.13 3.05 1.36
C ILE A 91 -12.35 1.94 2.38
N HIS A 92 -13.60 1.76 2.83
CA HIS A 92 -13.94 0.62 3.65
C HIS A 92 -14.24 -0.61 2.78
N LEU A 93 -13.20 -1.39 2.43
CA LEU A 93 -13.31 -2.52 1.48
C LEU A 93 -14.26 -3.65 1.95
N HIS A 94 -14.60 -3.69 3.23
CA HIS A 94 -15.55 -4.65 3.79
C HIS A 94 -17.00 -4.14 3.75
N ASP A 95 -17.22 -2.85 3.49
CA ASP A 95 -18.55 -2.30 3.25
C ASP A 95 -19.01 -2.63 1.83
N ALA A 96 -20.12 -3.37 1.74
CA ALA A 96 -20.65 -3.77 0.45
C ALA A 96 -21.16 -2.59 -0.39
N GLY A 97 -21.57 -1.48 0.22
CA GLY A 97 -22.04 -0.30 -0.50
C GLY A 97 -20.88 0.42 -1.21
N GLU A 98 -19.80 0.68 -0.48
CA GLU A 98 -18.62 1.36 -1.02
C GLU A 98 -17.84 0.45 -1.98
N ALA A 99 -17.61 -0.80 -1.60
CA ALA A 99 -16.82 -1.74 -2.39
C ALA A 99 -17.47 -2.16 -3.72
N ARG A 100 -18.81 -2.17 -3.79
CA ARG A 100 -19.54 -2.56 -5.01
C ARG A 100 -19.84 -1.38 -5.94
N GLY A 101 -19.45 -0.16 -5.57
CA GLY A 101 -19.61 1.02 -6.42
C GLY A 101 -18.89 0.84 -7.75
N PRO A 102 -19.48 1.24 -8.90
CA PRO A 102 -18.96 0.89 -10.24
C PRO A 102 -17.56 1.45 -10.53
N LYS A 103 -17.15 2.51 -9.82
CA LYS A 103 -15.81 3.11 -9.97
C LYS A 103 -14.74 2.45 -9.10
N ILE A 104 -15.15 1.79 -8.03
CA ILE A 104 -14.24 1.14 -7.06
C ILE A 104 -14.12 -0.36 -7.36
N LYS A 105 -15.23 -0.97 -7.78
CA LYS A 105 -15.37 -2.41 -8.01
C LYS A 105 -14.25 -3.01 -8.89
N PRO A 106 -13.87 -2.44 -10.05
CA PRO A 106 -12.81 -3.02 -10.88
C PRO A 106 -11.47 -3.13 -10.16
N PHE A 107 -11.13 -2.10 -9.38
CA PHE A 107 -9.91 -2.09 -8.57
C PHE A 107 -9.96 -3.16 -7.49
N ILE A 108 -11.08 -3.31 -6.80
CA ILE A 108 -11.26 -4.34 -5.76
C ILE A 108 -11.22 -5.75 -6.35
N GLU A 109 -11.84 -5.97 -7.50
CA GLU A 109 -11.81 -7.26 -8.20
C GLU A 109 -10.38 -7.61 -8.61
N TRP A 110 -9.64 -6.67 -9.20
CA TRP A 110 -8.23 -6.85 -9.52
C TRP A 110 -7.40 -7.17 -8.27
N LEU A 111 -7.59 -6.41 -7.20
CA LEU A 111 -6.86 -6.58 -5.93
C LEU A 111 -7.11 -7.97 -5.33
N ASN A 112 -8.38 -8.40 -5.25
CA ASN A 112 -8.74 -9.72 -4.74
C ASN A 112 -8.29 -10.88 -5.64
N THR A 113 -8.08 -10.62 -6.94
CA THR A 113 -7.59 -11.62 -7.88
C THR A 113 -6.09 -11.88 -7.69
N HIS A 114 -5.33 -10.84 -7.38
CA HIS A 114 -3.86 -10.91 -7.41
C HIS A 114 -3.19 -10.87 -6.04
N PHE A 115 -3.90 -10.41 -5.01
CA PHE A 115 -3.35 -10.19 -3.67
C PHE A 115 -4.22 -10.83 -2.58
N LEU A 116 -3.56 -11.16 -1.47
CA LEU A 116 -4.20 -11.48 -0.21
C LEU A 116 -4.16 -10.25 0.69
N ASN A 117 -5.28 -9.93 1.35
CA ASN A 117 -5.27 -9.00 2.47
C ASN A 117 -4.56 -9.66 3.66
N CYS A 118 -3.36 -9.17 3.99
CA CYS A 118 -2.52 -9.67 5.07
C CYS A 118 -2.88 -9.05 6.42
N PHE A 119 -3.77 -8.06 6.46
CA PHE A 119 -4.19 -7.39 7.69
C PHE A 119 -5.19 -8.26 8.48
N PRO A 120 -5.13 -8.26 9.83
CA PRO A 120 -6.10 -8.98 10.65
C PRO A 120 -7.53 -8.51 10.36
N ARG A 121 -8.42 -9.47 10.06
CA ARG A 121 -9.83 -9.18 9.78
C ARG A 121 -10.49 -8.54 10.99
N GLY A 122 -11.24 -7.46 10.76
CA GLY A 122 -12.12 -6.85 11.76
C GLY A 122 -11.47 -5.80 12.68
N THR A 123 -10.18 -5.48 12.50
CA THR A 123 -9.53 -4.42 13.28
C THR A 123 -9.67 -3.07 12.60
N MET A 124 -10.40 -2.14 13.23
CA MET A 124 -10.62 -0.77 12.73
C MET A 124 -9.33 0.05 12.74
N THR A 125 -8.88 0.48 11.56
CA THR A 125 -7.70 1.34 11.42
C THR A 125 -8.02 2.81 11.61
N LEU A 126 -9.30 3.20 11.42
CA LEU A 126 -9.85 4.50 11.82
C LEU A 126 -11.01 4.31 12.82
N PRO A 127 -10.73 4.09 14.12
CA PRO A 127 -11.75 3.76 15.12
C PRO A 127 -12.85 4.82 15.27
N ARG A 128 -12.51 6.11 15.14
CA ARG A 128 -13.48 7.21 15.28
C ARG A 128 -14.58 7.18 14.22
N ALA A 129 -14.29 6.65 13.04
CA ALA A 129 -15.25 6.52 11.94
C ALA A 129 -15.85 5.10 11.85
N GLY A 130 -15.40 4.17 12.70
CA GLY A 130 -15.83 2.78 12.62
C GLY A 130 -15.35 2.05 11.36
N SER A 131 -14.29 2.53 10.71
CA SER A 131 -13.87 2.06 9.38
C SER A 131 -12.47 1.43 9.39
N ILE A 132 -12.27 0.52 8.44
CA ILE A 132 -10.97 -0.04 8.06
C ILE A 132 -10.62 0.59 6.72
N ILE A 133 -9.57 1.40 6.65
CA ILE A 133 -9.14 2.11 5.44
C ILE A 133 -7.66 1.90 5.12
N ASP A 134 -6.85 1.59 6.13
CA ASP A 134 -5.47 1.12 5.94
C ASP A 134 -5.39 -0.38 5.70
N TYR A 135 -4.55 -0.77 4.75
CA TYR A 135 -4.40 -2.18 4.35
C TYR A 135 -2.95 -2.56 4.07
N ILE A 136 -2.69 -3.87 4.16
CA ILE A 136 -1.45 -4.51 3.72
C ILE A 136 -1.84 -5.68 2.83
N PHE A 137 -1.33 -5.69 1.61
CA PHE A 137 -1.58 -6.69 0.60
C PHE A 137 -0.26 -7.31 0.14
N ALA A 138 -0.27 -8.62 -0.07
CA ALA A 138 0.84 -9.33 -0.69
C ALA A 138 0.32 -10.41 -1.66
N PRO A 139 1.06 -10.74 -2.74
CA PRO A 139 0.69 -11.83 -3.63
C PRO A 139 0.60 -13.17 -2.88
N PRO A 140 -0.24 -14.12 -3.31
CA PRO A 140 -0.39 -15.43 -2.65
C PRO A 140 0.93 -16.18 -2.43
N ARG A 141 1.91 -16.05 -3.34
CA ARG A 141 3.25 -16.64 -3.18
C ARG A 141 4.04 -16.11 -1.98
N MET A 142 3.65 -14.98 -1.41
CA MET A 142 4.24 -14.37 -0.22
C MET A 142 3.45 -14.67 1.06
N ALA A 143 2.35 -15.42 0.99
CA ALA A 143 1.46 -15.69 2.13
C ALA A 143 2.19 -16.29 3.34
N THR A 144 3.21 -17.12 3.12
CA THR A 144 3.99 -17.74 4.19
C THR A 144 5.11 -16.85 4.73
N ARG A 145 5.37 -15.70 4.10
CA ARG A 145 6.46 -14.76 4.45
C ARG A 145 5.93 -13.48 5.10
N VAL A 146 4.72 -13.07 4.76
CA VAL A 146 4.04 -11.91 5.36
C VAL A 146 3.15 -12.40 6.49
N LEU A 147 3.73 -12.47 7.69
CA LEU A 147 3.09 -13.01 8.89
C LEU A 147 2.99 -11.93 9.97
N ASN A 148 2.10 -12.13 10.94
CA ASN A 148 2.00 -11.32 12.14
C ASN A 148 1.79 -9.82 11.87
N ALA A 149 0.88 -9.48 10.95
CA ALA A 149 0.45 -8.10 10.77
C ALA A 149 -0.27 -7.63 12.06
N GLN A 150 0.17 -6.49 12.61
CA GLN A 150 -0.35 -5.92 13.84
C GLN A 150 -0.73 -4.44 13.62
N LEU A 151 -1.78 -4.01 14.30
CA LEU A 151 -2.17 -2.60 14.37
C LEU A 151 -1.66 -2.01 15.68
N HIS A 152 -0.91 -0.91 15.58
CA HIS A 152 -0.52 -0.12 16.74
C HIS A 152 -1.13 1.27 16.60
N HIS A 153 -1.98 1.64 17.56
CA HIS A 153 -2.42 3.03 17.68
C HIS A 153 -1.39 3.82 18.46
N ILE A 154 -1.00 4.96 17.90
CA ILE A 154 -0.21 5.94 18.63
C ILE A 154 -1.16 6.59 19.66
N PRO A 155 -0.78 6.71 20.94
CA PRO A 155 -1.58 7.43 21.93
C PRO A 155 -1.88 8.85 21.44
N PRO A 156 -3.03 9.45 21.84
CA PRO A 156 -3.24 10.87 21.63
C PRO A 156 -2.07 11.65 22.23
N ALA A 157 -1.52 12.59 21.45
CA ALA A 157 -0.51 13.55 21.93
C ALA A 157 -1.15 14.60 22.86
#